data_AF-A0A969S0K8-F1
#
_entry.id   AF-A0A969S0K8-F1
#
_cell.length_a   1.000
_cell.length_b   1.000
_cell.length_c   1.000
_cell.angle_alpha   90.00
_cell.angle_beta   90.00
_cell.angle_gamma   90.00
#
_symmetry.space_group_name_H-M   'P 1'
#
loop_
_entity.id
_entity.type
_entity.pdbx_description
1 polymer ?
#
loop_
_entity_poly.entity_id
_entity_poly.type
_entity_poly.pdbx_seq_one_letter_code
_entity_poly.pdbx_strand_id
1 'polypeptide(L)'
;MVWVSPTGQIRSATSNSDRSFTNQLIGNVPPGYTATRLADFNGDGRADILFRNPQGKLKLWLMNGINIATVIDLPDSNAAWELFAIADLNGDSTTDFISANPITRLPFGSCVARR
;
A
#
# COMPACT_ATOMS: atom_id res chain seq x y z
N MET A 1 -12.44 -0.61 9.59
CA MET A 1 -11.02 -0.54 10.02
C MET A 1 -10.26 -1.73 9.45
N VAL A 2 -8.94 -1.62 9.24
CA VAL A 2 -8.08 -2.72 8.75
C VAL A 2 -6.91 -2.89 9.72
N TRP A 3 -6.51 -4.13 10.01
CA TRP A 3 -5.34 -4.43 10.87
C TRP A 3 -4.60 -5.69 10.40
N VAL A 4 -3.35 -5.84 10.88
CA VAL A 4 -2.53 -7.03 10.69
C VAL A 4 -2.44 -7.80 12.01
N SER A 5 -2.75 -9.10 12.00
CA SER A 5 -2.62 -9.96 13.18
C SER A 5 -1.15 -10.31 13.47
N PRO A 6 -0.82 -10.80 14.68
CA PRO A 6 0.53 -11.33 14.97
C PRO A 6 0.97 -12.47 14.05
N THR A 7 0.01 -13.19 13.46
CA THR A 7 0.25 -14.26 12.50
C THR A 7 0.34 -13.77 11.05
N GLY A 8 0.32 -12.45 10.83
CA GLY A 8 0.45 -11.83 9.50
C GLY A 8 -0.83 -11.86 8.67
N GLN A 9 -2.00 -12.12 9.25
CA GLN A 9 -3.28 -11.99 8.54
C GLN A 9 -3.68 -10.52 8.45
N ILE A 10 -4.04 -10.06 7.26
CA ILE A 10 -4.68 -8.77 7.05
C ILE A 10 -6.19 -8.98 7.19
N ARG A 11 -6.79 -8.23 8.11
CA ARG A 11 -8.21 -8.38 8.45
C ARG A 11 -8.89 -7.02 8.43
N SER A 12 -10.18 -7.03 8.11
CA SER A 12 -11.06 -5.87 8.12
C SER A 12 -12.21 -6.06 9.11
N ALA A 13 -12.62 -4.97 9.74
CA ALA A 13 -13.87 -4.89 10.47
C ALA A 13 -14.77 -3.89 9.75
N THR A 14 -15.86 -4.44 9.20
CA THR A 14 -16.91 -3.71 8.50
C THR A 14 -18.12 -3.60 9.40
N SER A 15 -18.68 -2.40 9.53
CA SER A 15 -19.88 -2.15 10.33
C SER A 15 -21.09 -2.83 9.72
N ASN A 16 -21.92 -3.42 10.58
CA ASN A 16 -23.22 -3.97 10.23
C ASN A 16 -24.34 -3.01 10.66
N SER A 17 -25.56 -3.22 10.17
CA SER A 17 -26.72 -2.37 10.51
C SER A 17 -27.15 -2.47 11.98
N ASP A 18 -26.75 -3.54 12.67
CA ASP A 18 -27.06 -3.82 14.08
C ASP A 18 -26.01 -3.26 15.05
N ARG A 19 -25.14 -2.34 14.59
CA ARG A 19 -24.01 -1.76 15.36
C ARG A 19 -22.94 -2.77 15.77
N SER A 20 -22.95 -3.97 15.19
CA SER A 20 -21.84 -4.92 15.30
C SER A 20 -20.83 -4.73 14.17
N PHE A 21 -19.73 -5.48 14.22
CA PHE A 21 -18.73 -5.52 13.16
C PHE A 21 -18.52 -6.94 12.69
N THR A 22 -18.37 -7.12 11.38
CA THR A 22 -17.93 -8.37 10.77
C THR A 22 -16.42 -8.38 10.64
N ASN A 23 -15.76 -9.38 11.23
CA ASN A 23 -14.32 -9.57 11.11
C ASN A 23 -13.99 -10.45 9.89
N GLN A 24 -13.58 -9.81 8.80
CA GLN A 24 -13.27 -10.48 7.55
C GLN A 24 -11.75 -10.63 7.32
N LEU A 25 -11.35 -11.82 6.86
CA LEU A 25 -9.99 -12.03 6.34
C LEU A 25 -9.90 -11.46 4.93
N ILE A 26 -8.93 -10.58 4.69
CA ILE A 26 -8.60 -10.06 3.35
C ILE A 26 -7.54 -10.95 2.70
N GLY A 27 -6.52 -11.33 3.47
CA GLY A 27 -5.40 -12.14 3.00
C GLY A 27 -4.27 -12.19 4.01
N ASN A 28 -3.08 -12.61 3.59
CA ASN A 28 -1.89 -12.63 4.40
C ASN A 28 -0.88 -11.60 3.89
N VAL A 29 -0.17 -10.93 4.79
CA VAL A 29 0.98 -10.11 4.42
C VAL A 29 1.93 -10.98 3.58
N PRO A 30 2.37 -10.50 2.41
CA PRO A 30 3.32 -11.23 1.57
C PRO A 30 4.57 -11.65 2.38
N PRO A 31 5.10 -12.88 2.21
CA PRO A 31 6.25 -13.35 2.96
C PRO A 31 7.46 -12.40 2.85
N GLY A 32 8.01 -12.01 4.00
CA GLY A 32 9.15 -11.09 4.08
C GLY A 32 8.80 -9.61 3.87
N TYR A 33 7.52 -9.27 3.70
CA TYR A 33 7.06 -7.88 3.60
C TYR A 33 6.41 -7.41 4.90
N THR A 34 6.26 -6.09 5.02
CA THR A 34 5.44 -5.42 6.04
C THR A 34 4.51 -4.43 5.34
N ALA A 35 3.25 -4.33 5.79
CA ALA A 35 2.33 -3.32 5.30
C ALA A 35 2.79 -1.93 5.79
N THR A 36 2.91 -0.97 4.88
CA THR A 36 3.49 0.35 5.18
C THR A 36 2.52 1.50 5.05
N ARG A 37 1.63 1.47 4.05
CA ARG A 37 0.69 2.56 3.76
C ARG A 37 -0.64 2.03 3.22
N LEU A 38 -1.70 2.81 3.48
CA LEU A 38 -3.02 2.69 2.87
C LEU A 38 -3.30 4.00 2.14
N ALA A 39 -3.57 3.95 0.85
CA ALA A 39 -3.90 5.12 0.02
C ALA A 39 -4.55 4.66 -1.28
N ASP A 40 -5.21 5.57 -2.01
CA ASP A 40 -5.82 5.27 -3.30
C ASP A 40 -4.78 5.42 -4.41
N PHE A 41 -4.10 4.33 -4.78
CA PHE A 41 -3.00 4.35 -5.75
C PHE A 41 -3.49 4.22 -7.19
N ASN A 42 -4.79 3.92 -7.42
CA ASN A 42 -5.35 3.76 -8.77
C ASN A 42 -6.48 4.76 -9.10
N GLY A 43 -6.87 5.62 -8.16
CA GLY A 43 -7.85 6.70 -8.32
C GLY A 43 -9.31 6.23 -8.32
N ASP A 44 -9.62 5.07 -7.76
CA ASP A 44 -10.99 4.52 -7.75
C ASP A 44 -11.82 4.95 -6.53
N GLY A 45 -11.27 5.81 -5.68
CA GLY A 45 -11.87 6.30 -4.45
C GLY A 45 -11.77 5.31 -3.28
N ARG A 46 -11.01 4.22 -3.42
CA ARG A 46 -10.82 3.19 -2.39
C ARG A 46 -9.35 3.07 -2.01
N ALA A 47 -9.11 2.69 -0.76
CA ALA A 47 -7.75 2.52 -0.29
C ALA A 47 -7.17 1.16 -0.73
N ASP A 48 -5.98 1.23 -1.32
CA ASP A 48 -5.09 0.12 -1.66
C ASP A 48 -4.05 -0.11 -0.55
N ILE A 49 -3.23 -1.17 -0.67
CA ILE A 49 -2.22 -1.52 0.35
C ILE A 49 -0.82 -1.57 -0.24
N LEU A 50 0.08 -0.73 0.26
CA LEU A 50 1.50 -0.74 -0.11
C LEU A 50 2.34 -1.49 0.94
N PHE A 51 3.08 -2.48 0.47
CA PHE A 51 4.00 -3.31 1.24
C PHE A 51 5.45 -2.98 0.92
N ARG A 52 6.32 -3.18 1.90
CA ARG A 52 7.78 -3.05 1.74
C ARG A 52 8.51 -4.20 2.43
N ASN A 53 9.58 -4.69 1.82
CA ASN A 53 10.47 -5.67 2.45
C ASN A 53 11.79 -5.02 2.93
N PRO A 54 12.63 -5.72 3.71
CA PRO A 54 13.92 -5.21 4.18
C PRO A 54 14.90 -4.83 3.05
N GLN A 55 14.76 -5.43 1.87
CA GLN A 55 15.54 -5.11 0.67
C GLN A 55 15.01 -3.87 -0.07
N GLY A 56 14.04 -3.15 0.50
CA GLY A 56 13.41 -1.96 -0.08
C GLY A 56 12.53 -2.20 -1.30
N LYS A 57 12.21 -3.47 -1.61
CA LYS A 57 11.25 -3.80 -2.65
C LYS A 57 9.86 -3.40 -2.20
N LEU A 58 9.11 -2.82 -3.13
CA LEU A 58 7.73 -2.41 -2.92
C LEU A 58 6.79 -3.35 -3.67
N LYS A 59 5.71 -3.73 -3.00
CA LYS A 59 4.62 -4.52 -3.58
C LYS A 59 3.32 -3.80 -3.26
N LEU A 60 2.47 -3.60 -4.26
CA LEU A 60 1.20 -2.91 -4.15
C LEU A 60 0.07 -3.89 -4.37
N TRP A 61 -0.92 -3.88 -3.49
CA TRP A 61 -2.20 -4.53 -3.71
C TRP A 61 -3.24 -3.48 -4.03
N LEU A 62 -3.71 -3.48 -5.28
CA LEU A 62 -4.89 -2.72 -5.67
C LEU A 62 -6.12 -3.46 -5.15
N MET A 63 -7.00 -2.75 -4.47
CA MET A 63 -8.11 -3.29 -3.71
C MET A 63 -9.44 -2.88 -4.35
N ASN A 64 -10.37 -3.82 -4.49
CA ASN A 64 -11.76 -3.52 -4.78
C ASN A 64 -12.58 -3.79 -3.51
N GLY A 65 -12.67 -2.75 -2.67
CA GLY A 65 -13.21 -2.85 -1.33
C GLY A 65 -12.30 -3.71 -0.44
N ILE A 66 -12.78 -4.89 -0.03
CA ILE A 66 -12.04 -5.84 0.82
C ILE A 66 -11.43 -7.00 0.02
N ASN A 67 -11.57 -6.98 -1.31
CA ASN A 67 -11.00 -7.99 -2.20
C ASN A 67 -9.73 -7.46 -2.86
N ILE A 68 -8.72 -8.30 -3.01
CA ILE A 68 -7.50 -7.97 -3.76
C ILE A 68 -7.86 -8.05 -5.25
N ALA A 69 -7.82 -6.91 -5.93
CA ALA A 69 -8.11 -6.84 -7.37
C ALA A 69 -6.86 -7.14 -8.20
N THR A 70 -5.70 -6.61 -7.80
CA THR A 70 -4.44 -6.80 -8.52
C THR A 70 -3.25 -6.73 -7.57
N VAL A 71 -2.22 -7.51 -7.84
CA VAL A 71 -0.93 -7.46 -7.13
C VAL A 71 0.13 -6.97 -8.10
N ILE A 72 0.86 -5.92 -7.73
CA ILE A 72 1.89 -5.27 -8.53
C ILE A 72 3.21 -5.31 -7.75
N ASP A 73 4.27 -5.80 -8.38
CA ASP A 73 5.64 -5.59 -7.90
C ASP A 73 6.19 -4.32 -8.54
N LEU A 74 6.47 -3.29 -7.73
CA LEU A 74 6.88 -1.98 -8.25
C LEU A 74 8.34 -2.07 -8.74
N PRO A 75 8.59 -1.82 -10.04
CA PRO A 75 9.92 -1.91 -10.63
C PRO A 75 10.88 -0.90 -9.98
N ASP A 76 12.18 -1.20 -10.05
CA ASP A 76 13.28 -0.36 -9.55
C ASP A 76 13.29 -0.02 -8.04
N SER A 77 12.33 -0.53 -7.27
CA SER A 77 12.34 -0.47 -5.81
C SER A 77 13.56 -1.22 -5.23
N ASN A 78 14.31 -0.60 -4.33
CA ASN A 78 15.49 -1.20 -3.68
C ASN A 78 15.83 -0.50 -2.35
N ALA A 79 16.74 -1.10 -1.59
CA ALA A 79 17.07 -0.68 -0.22
C ALA A 79 17.73 0.71 -0.13
N ALA A 80 18.25 1.26 -1.24
CA ALA A 80 18.90 2.55 -1.24
C ALA A 80 17.92 3.74 -1.09
N TRP A 81 16.61 3.49 -1.14
CA TRP A 81 15.59 4.54 -1.19
C TRP A 81 14.48 4.30 -0.17
N GLU A 82 14.21 5.27 0.69
CA GLU A 82 13.11 5.21 1.66
C GLU A 82 11.87 5.91 1.12
N LEU A 83 10.68 5.36 1.43
CA LEU A 83 9.41 6.01 1.10
C LEU A 83 9.26 7.27 1.98
N PHE A 84 9.30 8.44 1.35
CA PHE A 84 9.34 9.74 2.05
C PHE A 84 7.96 10.37 2.16
N ALA A 85 7.16 10.36 1.09
CA ALA A 85 5.83 10.95 1.06
C ALA A 85 4.90 10.19 0.12
N ILE A 86 3.59 10.28 0.40
CA ILE A 86 2.50 9.88 -0.48
C ILE A 86 1.52 11.05 -0.59
N ALA A 87 1.15 11.42 -1.81
CA ALA A 87 0.19 12.48 -2.12
C ALA A 87 -0.17 12.41 -3.60
N ASP A 88 -1.30 12.98 -4.01
CA ASP A 88 -1.53 13.29 -5.42
C ASP A 88 -0.69 14.54 -5.77
N LEU A 89 0.49 14.34 -6.34
CA LEU A 89 1.43 15.43 -6.62
C LEU A 89 1.21 16.06 -7.99
N ASN A 90 0.53 15.33 -8.88
CA ASN A 90 0.32 15.74 -10.26
C ASN A 90 -1.15 16.12 -10.58
N GLY A 91 -2.08 15.89 -9.65
CA GLY A 91 -3.49 16.25 -9.75
C GLY A 91 -4.34 15.24 -10.53
N ASP A 92 -3.85 14.02 -10.78
CA ASP A 92 -4.57 12.99 -11.55
C ASP A 92 -5.52 12.13 -10.70
N SER A 93 -5.74 12.51 -9.44
CA SER A 93 -6.57 11.79 -8.48
C SER A 93 -6.05 10.41 -8.10
N THR A 94 -4.82 10.07 -8.49
CA THR A 94 -4.11 8.87 -8.01
C THR A 94 -3.04 9.27 -7.01
N THR A 95 -2.76 8.40 -6.05
CA THR A 95 -1.69 8.64 -5.08
C THR A 95 -0.33 8.43 -5.73
N ASP A 96 0.46 9.50 -5.83
CA ASP A 96 1.89 9.41 -6.12
C ASP A 96 2.69 9.05 -4.87
N PHE A 97 3.90 8.55 -5.06
CA PHE A 97 4.86 8.40 -3.98
C PHE A 97 6.23 9.00 -4.31
N ILE A 98 6.87 9.59 -3.31
CA ILE A 98 8.24 10.10 -3.38
C ILE A 98 9.14 9.14 -2.60
N SER A 99 10.18 8.65 -3.25
CA SER A 99 11.27 7.96 -2.59
C SER A 99 12.52 8.85 -2.54
N ALA A 100 13.23 8.86 -1.42
CA ALA A 100 14.45 9.65 -1.23
C ALA A 100 15.60 8.77 -0.76
N ASN A 101 16.82 9.07 -1.22
CA ASN A 101 18.00 8.44 -0.67
C ASN A 101 18.27 9.05 0.71
N PRO A 102 18.29 8.25 1.79
CA PRO A 102 18.46 8.80 3.13
C PRO A 102 19.85 9.43 3.36
N ILE A 103 20.85 9.06 2.53
CA ILE A 103 22.23 9.55 2.60
C ILE A 103 22.37 10.88 1.85
N THR A 104 21.83 11.01 0.64
CA THR A 104 22.01 12.22 -0.19
C THR A 104 20.85 13.21 -0.10
N ARG A 105 19.70 12.80 0.44
CA ARG A 105 18.42 13.53 0.47
C ARG A 105 17.91 14.00 -0.90
N LEU A 106 18.49 13.50 -1.99
CA LEU A 106 18.02 13.78 -3.33
C LEU A 106 16.77 12.92 -3.61
N PRO A 107 15.64 13.53 -3.99
CA PRO A 107 14.47 12.77 -4.43
C PRO A 107 14.75 12.17 -5.81
N PHE A 108 14.39 10.90 -6.01
CA PHE A 108 14.27 10.30 -7.33
C PHE A 108 12.83 9.83 -7.54
N GLY A 109 12.27 10.16 -8.71
CA GLY A 109 11.15 9.47 -9.34
C GLY A 109 9.79 9.59 -8.65
N SER A 110 8.90 10.41 -9.22
CA SER A 110 7.45 10.16 -9.16
C SER A 110 7.17 8.88 -9.96
N CYS A 111 6.94 7.77 -9.30
CA CYS A 111 6.39 6.59 -9.97
C CYS A 111 4.89 6.59 -9.70
N VAL A 112 4.11 6.84 -10.74
CA VAL A 112 2.67 6.60 -10.70
C VAL A 112 2.49 5.09 -10.85
N ALA A 113 1.74 4.46 -9.94
CA ALA A 113 1.29 3.09 -10.12
C ALA A 113 0.23 3.04 -11.24
N ARG A 114 0.64 3.26 -12.49
CA ARG A 114 -0.24 3.04 -13.65
C ARG A 114 -0.18 1.59 -14.07
N ARG A 115 -1.31 1.10 -14.60
CA ARG A 115 -1.47 -0.24 -15.17
C ARG A 115 -0.34 -0.65 -16.11
#